data_AF-A0A6L8UG47-F1
#
_entry.id   AF-A0A6L8UG47-F1
#
_cell.length_a   1.000
_cell.length_b   1.000
_cell.length_c   1.000
_cell.angle_alpha   90.00
_cell.angle_beta   90.00
_cell.angle_gamma   90.00
#
_symmetry.space_group_name_H-M   'P 1'
#
loop_
_entity.id
_entity.type
_entity.pdbx_description
1 polymer ?
#
loop_
_entity_poly.entity_id
_entity_poly.type
_entity_poly.pdbx_seq_one_letter_code
_entity_poly.pdbx_strand_id
1 'polypeptide(L)' 'MKENELTGLFNGHPVLSALTEAVRANTATRLNAEGLSGSAKAIALAGVYLKTALTHLVIVPEKEDAAYLYNDL' A
#
# COMPACT_ATOMS: atom_id res chain seq x y z
N MET A 1 5.22 8.71 -5.04
CA MET A 1 5.88 7.71 -4.19
C MET A 1 7.22 7.38 -4.81
N LYS A 2 8.32 7.85 -4.20
CA LYS A 2 9.68 7.40 -4.57
C LYS A 2 10.06 6.30 -3.60
N GLU A 3 10.70 5.24 -4.11
CA GLU A 3 11.29 4.23 -3.23
C GLU A 3 12.28 4.90 -2.28
N ASN A 4 12.15 4.62 -0.98
CA ASN A 4 13.04 5.09 0.07
C ASN A 4 13.58 3.89 0.85
N GLU A 5 14.60 4.10 1.69
CA GLU A 5 15.24 3.02 2.47
C GLU A 5 14.21 2.22 3.29
N LEU A 6 13.20 2.90 3.83
CA LEU A 6 12.12 2.27 4.60
C LEU A 6 11.26 1.32 3.75
N THR A 7 10.83 1.71 2.56
CA THR A 7 10.06 0.82 1.67
C THR A 7 10.88 -0.40 1.26
N GLY A 8 12.20 -0.24 1.14
CA GLY A 8 13.15 -1.32 0.88
C GLY A 8 13.15 -2.40 1.97
N LEU A 9 13.02 -2.02 3.25
CA LEU A 9 12.98 -2.96 4.38
C LEU A 9 11.77 -3.91 4.32
N PHE A 10 10.65 -3.45 3.77
CA PHE A 10 9.40 -4.22 3.70
C PHE A 10 9.23 -4.99 2.38
N ASN A 11 10.16 -4.84 1.42
CA ASN A 11 10.03 -5.45 0.10
C ASN A 11 9.92 -7.00 0.13
N GLY A 12 10.45 -7.64 1.17
CA GLY A 12 10.40 -9.10 1.39
C GLY A 12 9.29 -9.57 2.32
N HIS A 13 8.41 -8.69 2.82
CA HIS A 13 7.38 -9.08 3.77
C HIS A 13 6.32 -9.98 3.08
N PRO A 14 6.06 -11.21 3.56
CA PRO A 14 5.19 -12.18 2.87
C PRO A 14 3.79 -11.65 2.56
N VAL A 15 3.21 -10.87 3.48
CA VAL A 15 1.87 -10.29 3.30
C VAL A 15 1.84 -9.24 2.18
N LEU A 16 2.89 -8.42 2.04
CA LEU A 16 2.93 -7.38 0.99
C LEU A 16 3.14 -8.01 -0.38
N SER A 17 3.94 -9.08 -0.46
CA SER A 17 4.10 -9.86 -1.68
C SER A 17 2.78 -10.51 -2.10
N ALA A 18 2.06 -11.14 -1.15
CA ALA A 18 0.75 -11.74 -1.43
C ALA A 18 -0.29 -10.69 -1.89
N LEU A 19 -0.32 -9.52 -1.25
CA LEU A 19 -1.19 -8.41 -1.65
C LEU A 19 -0.85 -7.92 -3.07
N THR A 20 0.44 -7.73 -3.37
CA THR A 20 0.91 -7.28 -4.68
C THR A 20 0.51 -8.26 -5.78
N GLU A 21 0.69 -9.55 -5.55
CA GLU A 21 0.32 -10.58 -6.52
C GLU A 21 -1.20 -10.68 -6.70
N ALA A 22 -1.97 -10.54 -5.62
CA ALA A 22 -3.44 -10.51 -5.70
C ALA A 22 -3.94 -9.31 -6.55
N VAL A 23 -3.32 -8.13 -6.37
CA VAL A 23 -3.63 -6.93 -7.17
C VAL A 23 -3.18 -7.12 -8.62
N ARG A 24 -1.97 -7.65 -8.86
CA ARG A 24 -1.41 -7.89 -10.20
C ARG A 24 -2.24 -8.91 -10.99
N ALA A 25 -2.69 -9.98 -10.33
CA ALA A 25 -3.50 -11.02 -10.97
C ALA A 25 -4.83 -10.46 -11.50
N ASN A 26 -5.35 -9.38 -10.89
CA ASN A 26 -6.60 -8.73 -11.26
C ASN A 26 -7.79 -9.71 -11.33
N THR A 27 -7.73 -10.80 -10.59
CA THR A 27 -8.77 -11.85 -10.51
C THR A 27 -9.69 -11.64 -9.32
N ALA A 28 -9.21 -10.96 -8.28
CA ALA A 28 -9.99 -10.65 -7.09
C ALA A 28 -10.77 -9.34 -7.28
N THR A 29 -12.09 -9.43 -7.19
CA THR A 29 -12.98 -8.24 -7.24
C THR A 29 -12.99 -7.45 -5.93
N ARG A 30 -12.59 -8.07 -4.82
CA ARG A 30 -12.50 -7.44 -3.49
C ARG A 30 -11.41 -8.08 -2.65
N LEU A 31 -10.53 -7.26 -2.10
CA LEU A 31 -9.47 -7.66 -1.17
C LEU A 31 -9.69 -6.95 0.17
N ASN A 32 -9.35 -7.63 1.26
CA ASN A 32 -9.33 -7.04 2.61
C ASN A 32 -7.94 -7.24 3.21
N ALA A 33 -7.43 -6.22 3.89
CA ALA A 33 -6.16 -6.25 4.60
C ALA A 33 -6.38 -5.70 6.01
N GLU A 34 -6.08 -6.52 7.01
CA GLU A 34 -6.26 -6.19 8.42
C GLU A 34 -4.92 -6.07 9.13
N GLY A 35 -4.91 -5.51 10.34
CA GLY A 35 -3.69 -5.34 11.14
C GLY A 35 -2.75 -4.22 10.67
N LEU A 36 -3.15 -3.41 9.69
CA LEU A 36 -2.38 -2.24 9.25
C LEU A 36 -2.60 -1.06 10.21
N SER A 37 -1.57 -0.69 10.96
CA SER A 37 -1.58 0.45 11.89
C SER A 37 -0.52 1.49 11.55
N GLY A 38 -0.78 2.75 11.91
CA GLY A 38 0.10 3.88 11.58
C GLY A 38 0.45 3.93 10.09
N SER A 39 1.74 4.13 9.80
CA SER A 39 2.28 4.23 8.43
C SER A 39 2.30 2.90 7.65
N ALA A 40 1.89 1.78 8.24
CA ALA A 40 1.83 0.49 7.53
C ALA A 40 0.90 0.53 6.31
N LYS A 41 -0.16 1.35 6.35
CA LYS A 41 -1.07 1.57 5.21
C LYS A 41 -0.34 2.23 4.03
N ALA A 42 0.46 3.26 4.32
CA ALA A 42 1.26 3.97 3.32
C ALA A 42 2.31 3.04 2.70
N ILE A 43 3.04 2.30 3.54
CA ILE A 43 4.07 1.35 3.10
C ILE A 43 3.47 0.26 2.21
N ALA A 44 2.33 -0.31 2.61
CA ALA A 44 1.66 -1.33 1.83
C ALA A 44 1.23 -0.79 0.45
N LEU A 45 0.61 0.39 0.42
CA LEU A 45 0.16 1.02 -0.81
C LEU A 45 1.34 1.38 -1.73
N ALA A 46 2.40 1.97 -1.18
CA ALA A 46 3.61 2.30 -1.92
C ALA A 46 4.27 1.05 -2.51
N GLY A 47 4.36 -0.04 -1.74
CA GLY A 47 4.90 -1.32 -2.22
C GLY A 47 4.10 -1.89 -3.40
N VAL A 48 2.77 -1.87 -3.31
CA VAL A 48 1.90 -2.32 -4.42
C VAL A 48 2.07 -1.40 -5.64
N TYR A 49 2.06 -0.08 -5.45
CA TYR A 49 2.23 0.91 -6.51
C TYR A 49 3.55 0.71 -7.27
N LEU A 50 4.67 0.61 -6.54
CA LEU A 50 6.00 0.45 -7.14
C LEU A 50 6.14 -0.86 -7.93
N LYS A 51 5.43 -1.92 -7.55
CA LYS A 51 5.53 -3.24 -8.18
C LYS A 51 4.50 -3.49 -9.29
N THR A 52 3.40 -2.73 -9.34
CA THR A 52 2.31 -2.93 -10.31
C THR A 52 2.16 -1.81 -11.33
N ALA A 53 2.67 -0.61 -11.05
CA ALA A 53 2.54 0.59 -11.89
C ALA A 53 1.08 0.96 -12.25
N LEU A 54 0.11 0.57 -11.40
CA LEU A 54 -1.30 0.92 -11.57
C LEU A 54 -1.64 2.26 -10.90
N THR A 55 -2.67 2.95 -11.41
CA THR A 55 -3.25 4.12 -10.73
C THR A 55 -4.12 3.68 -9.56
N HIS A 56 -3.81 4.17 -8.36
CA HIS A 56 -4.55 3.85 -7.14
C HIS A 56 -5.33 5.08 -6.66
N LEU A 57 -6.63 4.92 -6.40
CA LEU A 57 -7.45 5.91 -5.72
C LEU A 57 -7.62 5.48 -4.27
N VAL A 58 -7.22 6.35 -3.34
CA VAL A 58 -7.37 6.11 -1.91
C VAL A 58 -8.46 7.01 -1.36
N ILE A 59 -9.44 6.42 -0.70
CA ILE A 59 -10.54 7.13 -0.05
C ILE A 59 -10.35 7.00 1.45
N VAL A 60 -10.15 8.13 2.12
CA VAL A 60 -9.99 8.21 3.58
C VAL A 60 -11.15 9.06 4.13
N PRO A 61 -11.89 8.59 5.15
CA PRO A 61 -13.08 9.30 5.63
C PRO A 61 -12.78 10.68 6.22
N GLU A 62 -11.68 10.79 6.97
CA GLU A 62 -11.31 12.00 7.69
C GLU A 62 -10.18 12.77 6.99
N LYS A 63 -10.31 14.10 6.99
CA LYS A 63 -9.35 15.00 6.34
C LYS A 63 -7.95 14.89 6.94
N GLU A 64 -7.85 14.80 8.26
CA GLU A 64 -6.56 14.72 8.96
C GLU A 64 -5.85 13.41 8.65
N ASP A 65 -6.57 12.28 8.72
CA ASP A 65 -6.04 10.97 8.33
C ASP A 65 -5.58 10.93 6.87
N ALA A 66 -6.33 11.58 5.97
CA ALA A 66 -5.93 11.71 4.57
C ALA A 66 -4.62 12.50 4.42
N ALA A 67 -4.46 13.58 5.19
CA ALA A 67 -3.24 14.39 5.19
C ALA A 67 -2.05 13.62 5.76
N TYR A 68 -2.23 12.87 6.86
CA TYR A 68 -1.19 12.01 7.43
C TYR A 68 -0.78 10.91 6.44
N LEU A 69 -1.75 10.23 5.83
CA LEU A 69 -1.47 9.21 4.83
C LEU A 69 -0.72 9.78 3.62
N TYR A 70 -1.08 10.98 3.15
CA TYR A 70 -0.39 11.63 2.05
C TYR A 70 1.06 11.99 2.40
N ASN A 71 1.32 12.43 3.63
CA ASN A 71 2.69 12.74 4.08
C ASN A 71 3.58 11.50 4.21
N ASP A 72 2.97 10.34 4.52
CA ASP A 72 3.68 9.07 4.66
C ASP A 72 4.01 8.39 3.31
N LEU A 73 3.39 8.82 2.19
CA LEU A 73 3.50 8.23 0.84
C LEU A 73 4.58 8.85 -0.06
#